data_AF-A0A949FBY1-F1
#
_entry.id   AF-A0A949FBY1-F1
#
_cell.length_a   1.000
_cell.length_b   1.000
_cell.length_c   1.000
_cell.angle_alpha   90.00
_cell.angle_beta   90.00
_cell.angle_gamma   90.00
#
_symmetry.space_group_name_H-M   'P 1'
#
loop_
_entity.id
_entity.type
_entity.pdbx_description
1 polymer ?
#
loop_
_entity_poly.entity_id
_entity_poly.type
_entity_poly.pdbx_seq_one_letter_code
_entity_poly.pdbx_strand_id
1 'polypeptide(L)'
;MNNKILGAHILLMLVFVFVGVGCSKTRDETKSTLDLGSVKGSILKDDLGEAEKELDRIAIENPDSAALGKVYFDIAKAYEGKDDLVNARDLYQLILTKYQNVENILEAQESLGRLNVKILFSSIITDEDMLYKVEPGDTLLKIAKKFGTTVDLIKASNSLKGDMIQARSKLKVSTAKYKILVDKSQNVLTLFSDDDNIIKVYPVSTGKSGSTPIGTFTIVNKMKDPVWYKENAIVPAESPDNILGSRWLGISKKGYGIHGTIDPKSVGTQATQGCIRMYNSDVEELFTIIPVGIEVTIME
;
A
#
# COMPACT_ATOMS: atom_id res chain seq x y z
N MET A 1 22.15 -13.47 -2.05
CA MET A 1 22.59 -12.13 -2.51
C MET A 1 21.72 -11.54 -3.64
N ASN A 2 20.52 -12.07 -3.93
CA ASN A 2 19.71 -11.63 -5.09
C ASN A 2 18.37 -10.92 -4.80
N ASN A 3 18.01 -10.62 -3.56
CA ASN A 3 16.72 -9.94 -3.28
C ASN A 3 16.74 -8.41 -3.53
N LYS A 4 17.91 -7.79 -3.75
CA LYS A 4 17.98 -6.35 -4.04
C LYS A 4 17.63 -5.98 -5.49
N ILE A 5 17.66 -6.93 -6.41
CA ILE A 5 17.44 -6.68 -7.84
C ILE A 5 15.94 -6.75 -8.19
N LEU A 6 15.16 -7.57 -7.48
CA LEU A 6 13.72 -7.73 -7.75
C LEU A 6 12.91 -6.49 -7.33
N GLY A 7 13.18 -5.95 -6.12
CA GLY A 7 12.60 -4.69 -5.67
C GLY A 7 12.95 -3.52 -6.58
N ALA A 8 14.17 -3.47 -7.13
CA ALA A 8 14.60 -2.44 -8.09
C ALA A 8 13.94 -2.56 -9.49
N HIS A 9 13.45 -3.74 -9.88
CA HIS A 9 12.72 -3.92 -11.14
C HIS A 9 11.25 -3.50 -11.04
N ILE A 10 10.59 -3.74 -9.90
CA ILE A 10 9.26 -3.16 -9.62
C ILE A 10 9.37 -1.63 -9.49
N LEU A 11 10.46 -1.15 -8.87
CA LEU A 11 10.79 0.26 -8.70
C LEU A 11 10.91 1.04 -10.01
N LEU A 12 11.52 0.45 -11.05
CA LEU A 12 11.81 1.13 -12.30
C LEU A 12 10.58 1.26 -13.23
N MET A 13 9.51 0.48 -13.01
CA MET A 13 8.38 0.42 -13.93
C MET A 13 7.11 1.17 -13.46
N LEU A 14 6.94 1.43 -12.17
CA LEU A 14 5.93 2.42 -11.72
C LEU A 14 6.25 3.84 -12.21
N VAL A 15 7.52 4.10 -12.55
CA VAL A 15 8.02 5.35 -13.17
C VAL A 15 7.22 5.77 -14.41
N PHE A 16 6.68 4.81 -15.18
CA PHE A 16 6.01 5.08 -16.46
C PHE A 16 4.49 5.32 -16.36
N VAL A 17 3.85 5.09 -15.20
CA VAL A 17 2.39 5.24 -15.10
C VAL A 17 1.96 6.70 -14.83
N PHE A 18 2.83 7.54 -14.24
CA PHE A 18 2.52 8.96 -14.00
C PHE A 18 2.98 9.92 -15.10
N VAL A 19 3.92 9.52 -15.95
CA VAL A 19 4.38 10.38 -17.05
C VAL A 19 3.78 9.87 -18.36
N GLY A 20 2.81 10.61 -18.89
CA GLY A 20 2.29 10.43 -20.25
C GLY A 20 3.35 10.72 -21.31
N VAL A 21 4.40 9.90 -21.37
CA VAL A 21 5.42 9.92 -22.42
C VAL A 21 5.17 8.73 -23.33
N GLY A 22 4.79 9.08 -24.56
CA GLY A 22 4.41 8.15 -25.62
C GLY A 22 5.41 7.02 -25.80
N CYS A 23 4.86 5.80 -25.81
CA CYS A 23 5.58 4.61 -26.21
C CYS A 23 6.07 4.79 -27.66
N SER A 24 7.39 4.72 -27.83
CA SER A 24 8.06 4.62 -29.12
C SER A 24 7.45 3.47 -29.92
N LYS A 25 6.81 3.80 -31.05
CA LYS A 25 6.40 2.82 -32.05
C LYS A 25 7.67 2.16 -32.62
N THR A 26 7.84 0.87 -32.39
CA THR A 26 8.12 -0.14 -33.44
C THR A 26 8.41 -1.51 -32.82
N ARG A 27 7.50 -2.46 -33.02
CA ARG A 27 7.73 -3.65 -33.85
C ARG A 27 6.40 -4.37 -34.09
N ASP A 28 6.26 -4.78 -35.34
CA ASP A 28 5.15 -5.52 -35.90
C ASP A 28 5.22 -6.97 -35.38
N GLU A 29 4.25 -7.38 -34.58
CA GLU A 29 4.04 -8.78 -34.21
C GLU A 29 2.64 -9.19 -34.68
N THR A 30 2.64 -10.20 -35.54
CA THR A 30 1.47 -10.94 -36.00
C THR A 30 0.50 -11.22 -34.85
N LYS A 31 -0.67 -10.55 -34.85
CA LYS A 31 -1.79 -10.84 -33.93
C LYS A 31 -2.32 -12.25 -34.16
N SER A 32 -1.68 -13.25 -33.57
CA SER A 32 -2.39 -14.45 -33.13
C SER A 32 -3.38 -13.99 -32.05
N THR A 33 -4.67 -13.96 -32.38
CA THR A 33 -5.71 -13.67 -31.39
C THR A 33 -5.72 -14.80 -30.37
N LEU A 34 -5.32 -14.52 -29.13
CA LEU A 34 -5.47 -15.49 -28.03
C LEU A 34 -6.91 -15.97 -27.98
N ASP A 35 -7.10 -17.30 -28.00
CA ASP A 35 -8.41 -17.90 -27.79
C ASP A 35 -8.77 -17.79 -26.30
N LEU A 36 -9.67 -16.87 -26.00
CA LEU A 36 -10.22 -16.61 -24.67
C LEU A 36 -11.68 -17.07 -24.58
N GLY A 37 -12.16 -17.88 -25.54
CA GLY A 37 -13.54 -18.31 -25.63
C GLY A 37 -13.99 -19.11 -24.41
N SER A 38 -13.17 -20.05 -23.94
CA SER A 38 -13.44 -20.83 -22.73
C SER A 38 -13.54 -19.95 -21.49
N VAL A 39 -12.54 -19.08 -21.27
CA VAL A 39 -12.48 -18.15 -20.14
C VAL A 39 -13.71 -17.26 -20.09
N LYS A 40 -14.08 -16.66 -21.24
CA LYS A 40 -15.31 -15.84 -21.35
C LYS A 40 -16.57 -16.66 -21.05
N GLY A 41 -16.61 -17.92 -21.51
CA GLY A 41 -17.70 -18.84 -21.20
C GLY A 41 -17.83 -19.12 -19.70
N SER A 42 -16.72 -19.32 -19.01
CA SER A 42 -16.66 -19.54 -17.56
C SER A 42 -17.09 -18.30 -16.76
N ILE A 43 -16.64 -17.10 -17.17
CA ILE A 43 -17.09 -15.81 -16.61
C ILE A 43 -18.61 -15.64 -16.80
N LEU A 44 -19.15 -15.93 -17.99
CA LEU A 44 -20.59 -15.82 -18.28
C LEU A 44 -21.44 -16.82 -17.46
N LYS A 45 -20.85 -17.96 -17.08
CA LYS A 45 -21.47 -18.95 -16.19
C LYS A 45 -21.27 -18.65 -14.71
N ASP A 46 -20.62 -17.53 -14.39
CA ASP A 46 -20.31 -17.10 -13.04
C ASP A 46 -19.32 -18.01 -12.27
N ASP A 47 -18.59 -18.87 -12.99
CA ASP A 47 -17.56 -19.76 -12.46
C ASP A 47 -16.17 -19.11 -12.57
N LEU A 48 -15.91 -18.16 -11.65
CA LEU A 48 -14.68 -17.36 -11.65
C LEU A 48 -13.43 -18.20 -11.36
N GLY A 49 -13.55 -19.24 -10.53
CA GLY A 49 -12.43 -20.12 -10.20
C GLY A 49 -12.01 -20.99 -11.39
N GLU A 50 -12.95 -21.44 -12.23
CA GLU A 50 -12.59 -22.11 -13.48
C GLU A 50 -12.07 -21.12 -14.52
N ALA A 51 -12.67 -19.92 -14.64
CA ALA A 51 -12.19 -18.88 -15.54
C ALA A 51 -10.71 -18.51 -15.25
N GLU A 52 -10.35 -18.37 -13.98
CA GLU A 52 -8.98 -18.11 -13.53
C GLU A 52 -8.04 -19.25 -13.89
N LYS A 53 -8.40 -20.51 -13.59
CA LYS A 53 -7.58 -21.69 -13.95
C LYS A 53 -7.37 -21.82 -15.45
N GLU A 54 -8.39 -21.56 -16.25
CA GLU A 54 -8.29 -21.57 -17.71
C GLU A 54 -7.36 -20.46 -18.19
N LEU A 55 -7.49 -19.25 -17.64
CA LEU A 55 -6.65 -18.12 -17.98
C LEU A 55 -5.19 -18.35 -17.59
N ASP A 56 -4.92 -18.95 -16.43
CA ASP A 56 -3.58 -19.31 -15.97
C ASP A 56 -2.90 -20.31 -16.91
N ARG A 57 -3.63 -21.31 -17.42
CA ARG A 57 -3.10 -22.24 -18.42
C ARG A 57 -2.70 -21.51 -19.69
N ILE A 58 -3.54 -20.59 -20.16
CA ILE A 58 -3.24 -19.77 -21.35
C ILE A 58 -2.02 -18.85 -21.08
N ALA A 59 -1.91 -18.33 -19.86
CA ALA A 59 -0.82 -17.46 -19.44
C ALA A 59 0.54 -18.18 -19.34
N ILE A 60 0.57 -19.49 -19.13
CA ILE A 60 1.80 -20.29 -19.18
C ILE A 60 2.37 -20.29 -20.61
N GLU A 61 1.51 -20.39 -21.61
CA GLU A 61 1.91 -20.45 -23.02
C GLU A 61 2.16 -19.06 -23.62
N ASN A 62 1.54 -18.01 -23.06
CA ASN A 62 1.57 -16.64 -23.61
C ASN A 62 1.88 -15.57 -22.53
N PRO A 63 2.96 -15.70 -21.76
CA PRO A 63 3.17 -14.96 -20.51
C PRO A 63 3.19 -13.43 -20.65
N ASP A 64 3.64 -12.90 -21.78
CA ASP A 64 3.82 -11.46 -22.01
C ASP A 64 2.63 -10.80 -22.71
N SER A 65 1.53 -11.54 -22.93
CA SER A 65 0.39 -11.01 -23.64
C SER A 65 -0.36 -9.96 -22.82
N ALA A 66 -0.38 -8.71 -23.31
CA ALA A 66 -1.15 -7.62 -22.74
C ALA A 66 -2.67 -7.92 -22.65
N ALA A 67 -3.17 -8.82 -23.50
CA ALA A 67 -4.58 -9.23 -23.46
C ALA A 67 -4.94 -9.98 -22.16
N LEU A 68 -3.99 -10.69 -21.55
CA LEU A 68 -4.22 -11.43 -20.30
C LEU A 68 -4.52 -10.48 -19.14
N GLY A 69 -3.75 -9.40 -19.02
CA GLY A 69 -3.94 -8.43 -17.95
C GLY A 69 -5.34 -7.80 -17.94
N LYS A 70 -5.93 -7.58 -19.13
CA LYS A 70 -7.31 -7.12 -19.24
C LYS A 70 -8.32 -8.17 -18.74
N VAL A 71 -8.12 -9.45 -19.05
CA VAL A 71 -9.05 -10.50 -18.62
C VAL A 71 -8.91 -10.75 -17.12
N TYR A 72 -7.69 -10.77 -16.58
CA TYR A 72 -7.48 -10.82 -15.12
C TYR A 72 -8.17 -9.64 -14.42
N PHE A 73 -8.13 -8.45 -15.02
CA PHE A 73 -8.84 -7.29 -14.50
C PHE A 73 -10.36 -7.49 -14.48
N ASP A 74 -10.93 -8.00 -15.59
CA ASP A 74 -12.36 -8.31 -15.68
C ASP A 74 -12.79 -9.36 -14.62
N ILE A 75 -11.95 -10.39 -14.38
CA ILE A 75 -12.18 -11.40 -13.32
C ILE A 75 -12.04 -10.78 -11.92
N ALA A 76 -11.05 -9.93 -11.68
CA ALA A 76 -10.86 -9.24 -10.39
C ALA A 76 -12.08 -8.38 -10.03
N LYS A 77 -12.63 -7.64 -11.00
CA LYS A 77 -13.88 -6.88 -10.83
C LYS A 77 -15.07 -7.78 -10.53
N ALA A 78 -15.13 -8.95 -11.15
CA ALA A 78 -16.19 -9.93 -10.88
C ALA A 78 -16.10 -10.49 -9.46
N TYR A 79 -14.91 -10.86 -8.98
CA TYR A 79 -14.69 -11.27 -7.58
C TYR A 79 -15.08 -10.15 -6.61
N GLU A 80 -14.68 -8.91 -6.90
CA GLU A 80 -15.02 -7.76 -6.08
C GLU A 80 -16.54 -7.53 -6.01
N GLY A 81 -17.24 -7.68 -7.13
CA GLY A 81 -18.70 -7.60 -7.19
C GLY A 81 -19.43 -8.66 -6.35
N LYS A 82 -18.73 -9.75 -6.01
CA LYS A 82 -19.21 -10.81 -5.11
C LYS A 82 -18.74 -10.66 -3.65
N ASP A 83 -18.07 -9.56 -3.32
CA ASP A 83 -17.41 -9.33 -2.03
C ASP A 83 -16.33 -10.39 -1.68
N ASP A 84 -15.78 -11.07 -2.71
CA ASP A 84 -14.62 -11.95 -2.58
C ASP A 84 -13.32 -11.14 -2.66
N LEU A 85 -13.03 -10.46 -1.55
CA LEU A 85 -11.98 -9.44 -1.50
C LEU A 85 -10.57 -10.00 -1.65
N VAL A 86 -10.33 -11.23 -1.18
CA VAL A 86 -9.00 -11.85 -1.19
C VAL A 86 -8.62 -12.22 -2.62
N ASN A 87 -9.49 -12.93 -3.34
CA ASN A 87 -9.24 -13.29 -4.74
C ASN A 87 -9.15 -12.04 -5.64
N ALA A 88 -10.02 -11.04 -5.41
CA ALA A 88 -9.92 -9.77 -6.13
C ALA A 88 -8.57 -9.06 -5.89
N ARG A 89 -8.14 -8.96 -4.61
CA ARG A 89 -6.83 -8.39 -4.23
C ARG A 89 -5.69 -9.11 -4.95
N ASP A 90 -5.68 -10.43 -4.92
CA ASP A 90 -4.58 -11.24 -5.46
C ASP A 90 -4.44 -11.06 -6.97
N LEU A 91 -5.56 -10.99 -7.70
CA LEU A 91 -5.54 -10.68 -9.13
C LEU A 91 -5.07 -9.25 -9.43
N TYR A 92 -5.48 -8.24 -8.66
CA TYR A 92 -4.92 -6.89 -8.85
C TYR A 92 -3.42 -6.85 -8.55
N GLN A 93 -2.95 -7.55 -7.52
CA GLN A 93 -1.52 -7.68 -7.20
C GLN A 93 -0.75 -8.35 -8.35
N LEU A 94 -1.32 -9.39 -8.96
CA LEU A 94 -0.77 -10.04 -10.15
C LEU A 94 -0.70 -9.07 -11.34
N ILE A 95 -1.76 -8.30 -11.60
CA ILE A 95 -1.80 -7.33 -12.70
C ILE A 95 -0.69 -6.28 -12.53
N LEU A 96 -0.53 -5.70 -11.33
CA LEU A 96 0.49 -4.68 -11.08
C LEU A 96 1.93 -5.23 -11.10
N THR A 97 2.13 -6.52 -10.87
CA THR A 97 3.48 -7.12 -10.82
C THR A 97 3.89 -7.74 -12.15
N LYS A 98 2.94 -8.29 -12.91
CA LYS A 98 3.21 -9.06 -14.14
C LYS A 98 2.68 -8.39 -15.41
N TYR A 99 1.59 -7.63 -15.33
CA TYR A 99 0.88 -7.09 -16.50
C TYR A 99 0.75 -5.56 -16.44
N GLN A 100 1.89 -4.86 -16.32
CA GLN A 100 1.93 -3.41 -16.06
C GLN A 100 1.47 -2.52 -17.23
N ASN A 101 1.36 -3.05 -18.45
CA ASN A 101 0.97 -2.32 -19.66
C ASN A 101 -0.55 -2.38 -19.96
N VAL A 102 -1.38 -2.53 -18.93
CA VAL A 102 -2.84 -2.61 -19.08
C VAL A 102 -3.46 -1.22 -19.00
N GLU A 103 -4.46 -0.96 -19.84
CA GLU A 103 -5.19 0.32 -19.88
C GLU A 103 -5.76 0.75 -18.51
N ASN A 104 -6.17 -0.23 -17.69
CA ASN A 104 -6.78 -0.04 -16.38
C ASN A 104 -5.79 -0.06 -15.21
N ILE A 105 -4.48 0.15 -15.43
CA ILE A 105 -3.47 -0.01 -14.39
C ILE A 105 -3.68 0.89 -13.15
N LEU A 106 -4.13 2.14 -13.37
CA LEU A 106 -4.45 3.07 -12.29
C LEU A 106 -5.65 2.59 -11.47
N GLU A 107 -6.70 2.10 -12.13
CA GLU A 107 -7.88 1.54 -11.45
C GLU A 107 -7.54 0.26 -10.68
N ALA A 108 -6.66 -0.58 -11.23
CA ALA A 108 -6.15 -1.77 -10.55
C ALA A 108 -5.35 -1.38 -9.29
N GLN A 109 -4.50 -0.35 -9.37
CA GLN A 109 -3.74 0.17 -8.23
C GLN A 109 -4.65 0.72 -7.13
N GLU A 110 -5.65 1.52 -7.49
CA GLU A 110 -6.62 2.06 -6.53
C GLU A 110 -7.46 0.96 -5.89
N SER A 111 -7.89 -0.02 -6.68
CA SER A 111 -8.67 -1.17 -6.19
C SER A 111 -7.85 -2.05 -5.27
N LEU A 112 -6.61 -2.37 -5.63
CA LEU A 112 -5.68 -3.09 -4.76
C LEU A 112 -5.50 -2.37 -3.42
N GLY A 113 -5.17 -1.07 -3.46
CA GLY A 113 -4.96 -0.28 -2.25
C GLY A 113 -6.17 -0.26 -1.33
N ARG A 114 -7.37 -0.06 -1.89
CA ARG A 114 -8.63 -0.08 -1.13
C ARG A 114 -8.93 -1.46 -0.55
N LEU A 115 -8.76 -2.53 -1.33
CA LEU A 115 -9.02 -3.90 -0.86
C LEU A 115 -8.04 -4.33 0.23
N ASN A 116 -6.75 -4.02 0.07
CA ASN A 116 -5.74 -4.28 1.09
C ASN A 116 -6.10 -3.62 2.42
N VAL A 117 -6.47 -2.34 2.41
CA VAL A 117 -6.90 -1.62 3.62
C VAL A 117 -8.17 -2.23 4.20
N LYS A 118 -9.18 -2.53 3.38
CA LYS A 118 -10.43 -3.14 3.81
C LYS A 118 -10.17 -4.49 4.49
N ILE A 119 -9.29 -5.32 3.92
CA ILE A 119 -8.91 -6.62 4.49
C ILE A 119 -8.13 -6.43 5.80
N LEU A 120 -7.10 -5.58 5.81
CA LEU A 120 -6.26 -5.30 7.00
C LEU A 120 -7.09 -4.86 8.21
N PHE A 121 -8.06 -3.97 7.99
CA PHE A 121 -8.93 -3.45 9.06
C PHE A 121 -10.19 -4.27 9.31
N SER A 122 -10.37 -5.40 8.63
CA SER A 122 -11.48 -6.33 8.88
C SER A 122 -11.00 -7.59 9.61
N SER A 123 -11.95 -8.42 10.01
CA SER A 123 -11.69 -9.75 10.60
C SER A 123 -11.45 -10.85 9.58
N ILE A 124 -11.37 -10.54 8.27
CA ILE A 124 -10.97 -11.47 7.23
C ILE A 124 -9.53 -11.90 7.49
N ILE A 125 -9.26 -13.20 7.52
CA ILE A 125 -7.93 -13.75 7.81
C ILE A 125 -7.25 -14.08 6.48
N THR A 126 -6.00 -13.65 6.32
CA THR A 126 -5.14 -14.01 5.20
C THR A 126 -3.94 -14.84 5.68
N ASP A 127 -3.10 -15.27 4.75
CA ASP A 127 -1.80 -15.89 5.00
C ASP A 127 -0.84 -15.00 5.83
N GLU A 128 -0.97 -13.69 5.68
CA GLU A 128 -0.23 -12.68 6.45
C GLU A 128 -0.74 -12.43 7.89
N ASP A 129 -1.66 -13.26 8.37
CA ASP A 129 -2.27 -13.13 9.68
C ASP A 129 -2.06 -14.36 10.56
N MET A 130 -1.91 -14.13 11.86
CA MET A 130 -1.98 -15.15 12.89
C MET A 130 -3.26 -15.01 13.70
N LEU A 131 -3.98 -16.13 13.88
CA LEU A 131 -5.07 -16.21 14.83
C LEU A 131 -4.53 -16.50 16.23
N TYR A 132 -4.14 -15.45 16.94
CA TYR A 132 -3.48 -15.52 18.24
C TYR A 132 -4.48 -15.80 19.38
N LYS A 133 -4.16 -16.77 20.23
CA LYS A 133 -4.93 -17.05 21.45
C LYS A 133 -4.35 -16.24 22.61
N VAL A 134 -5.14 -15.32 23.16
CA VAL A 134 -4.73 -14.44 24.26
C VAL A 134 -4.39 -15.25 25.51
N GLU A 135 -3.23 -14.99 26.11
CA GLU A 135 -2.81 -15.63 27.36
C GLU A 135 -3.05 -14.72 28.58
N PRO A 136 -3.26 -15.30 29.78
CA PRO A 136 -3.33 -14.50 31.01
C PRO A 136 -2.10 -13.60 31.18
N GLY A 137 -2.33 -12.29 31.32
CA GLY A 137 -1.26 -11.28 31.47
C GLY A 137 -0.83 -10.59 30.15
N ASP A 138 -1.41 -10.99 29.02
CA ASP A 138 -1.24 -10.27 27.75
C ASP A 138 -1.87 -8.88 27.81
N THR A 139 -1.26 -7.96 27.07
CA THR A 139 -1.84 -6.66 26.71
C THR A 139 -1.71 -6.48 25.21
N LEU A 140 -2.56 -5.64 24.61
CA LEU A 140 -2.43 -5.31 23.19
C LEU A 140 -1.04 -4.82 22.83
N LEU A 141 -0.40 -4.04 23.71
CA LEU A 141 0.96 -3.54 23.49
C LEU A 141 2.00 -4.68 23.47
N LYS A 142 1.90 -5.66 24.38
CA LYS A 142 2.80 -6.82 24.40
C LYS A 142 2.63 -7.66 23.13
N ILE A 143 1.39 -7.90 22.72
CA ILE A 143 1.06 -8.64 21.49
C ILE A 143 1.59 -7.89 20.26
N ALA A 144 1.29 -6.59 20.15
CA ALA A 144 1.75 -5.75 19.05
C ALA A 144 3.29 -5.76 18.92
N LYS A 145 4.01 -5.62 20.04
CA LYS A 145 5.47 -5.70 20.07
C LYS A 145 5.99 -7.09 19.67
N LYS A 146 5.34 -8.17 20.14
CA LYS A 146 5.72 -9.56 19.84
C LYS A 146 5.63 -9.86 18.35
N PHE A 147 4.58 -9.39 17.69
CA PHE A 147 4.34 -9.67 16.27
C PHE A 147 4.84 -8.56 15.34
N GLY A 148 5.36 -7.45 15.87
CA GLY A 148 5.82 -6.32 15.06
C GLY A 148 4.68 -5.67 14.30
N THR A 149 3.57 -5.40 14.98
CA THR A 149 2.39 -4.69 14.46
C THR A 149 2.02 -3.53 15.40
N THR A 150 0.88 -2.87 15.19
CA THR A 150 0.42 -1.77 16.05
C THR A 150 -0.78 -2.20 16.90
N VAL A 151 -0.95 -1.52 18.04
CA VAL A 151 -2.15 -1.67 18.87
C VAL A 151 -3.40 -1.25 18.08
N ASP A 152 -3.30 -0.16 17.33
CA ASP A 152 -4.44 0.37 16.55
C ASP A 152 -4.89 -0.62 15.46
N LEU A 153 -3.95 -1.31 14.78
CA LEU A 153 -4.27 -2.33 13.77
C LEU A 153 -4.93 -3.57 14.40
N ILE A 154 -4.41 -4.07 15.54
CA ILE A 154 -5.06 -5.17 16.26
C ILE A 154 -6.49 -4.78 16.67
N LYS A 155 -6.69 -3.54 17.15
CA LYS A 155 -8.03 -3.08 17.53
C LYS A 155 -8.97 -3.01 16.34
N ALA A 156 -8.52 -2.41 15.24
CA ALA A 156 -9.31 -2.26 14.02
C ALA A 156 -9.74 -3.62 13.47
N SER A 157 -8.80 -4.55 13.26
CA SER A 157 -9.06 -5.87 12.66
C SER A 157 -9.93 -6.80 13.52
N ASN A 158 -10.05 -6.50 14.82
CA ASN A 158 -10.85 -7.27 15.78
C ASN A 158 -12.06 -6.48 16.34
N SER A 159 -12.40 -5.33 15.74
CA SER A 159 -13.53 -4.49 16.19
C SER A 159 -13.49 -4.09 17.68
N LEU A 160 -12.28 -3.91 18.24
CA LEU A 160 -12.11 -3.55 19.65
C LEU A 160 -12.25 -2.05 19.85
N LYS A 161 -13.16 -1.65 20.75
CA LYS A 161 -13.40 -0.24 21.10
C LYS A 161 -12.40 0.33 22.10
N GLY A 162 -11.64 -0.52 22.78
CA GLY A 162 -10.69 -0.16 23.81
C GLY A 162 -9.58 -1.19 23.93
N ASP A 163 -8.76 -1.04 24.97
CA ASP A 163 -7.54 -1.85 25.11
C ASP A 163 -7.73 -3.13 25.93
N MET A 164 -8.95 -3.31 26.47
CA MET A 164 -9.32 -4.48 27.24
C MET A 164 -9.51 -5.70 26.34
N ILE A 165 -8.78 -6.77 26.63
CA ILE A 165 -8.86 -8.06 25.95
C ILE A 165 -9.13 -9.17 26.97
N GLN A 166 -9.82 -10.23 26.54
CA GLN A 166 -10.18 -11.35 27.40
C GLN A 166 -9.18 -12.49 27.21
N ALA A 167 -8.70 -13.07 28.33
CA ALA A 167 -7.86 -14.25 28.26
C ALA A 167 -8.59 -15.39 27.53
N ARG A 168 -7.83 -16.15 26.72
CA ARG A 168 -8.29 -17.27 25.87
C ARG A 168 -9.14 -16.89 24.67
N SER A 169 -9.48 -15.61 24.47
CA SER A 169 -10.08 -15.18 23.21
C SER A 169 -9.08 -15.32 22.06
N LYS A 170 -9.59 -15.34 20.83
CA LYS A 170 -8.76 -15.33 19.63
C LYS A 170 -8.77 -13.93 19.02
N LEU A 171 -7.60 -13.43 18.66
CA LEU A 171 -7.42 -12.17 17.95
C LEU A 171 -6.74 -12.43 16.61
N LYS A 172 -7.23 -11.82 15.54
CA LYS A 172 -6.47 -11.66 14.31
C LYS A 172 -5.30 -10.71 14.59
N VAL A 173 -4.08 -11.14 14.32
CA VAL A 173 -2.88 -10.33 14.47
C VAL A 173 -2.10 -10.41 13.17
N SER A 174 -1.97 -9.29 12.46
CA SER A 174 -1.17 -9.22 11.25
C SER A 174 0.31 -9.43 11.58
N THR A 175 0.96 -10.29 10.81
CA THR A 175 2.40 -10.58 10.93
C THR A 175 3.23 -9.95 9.82
N ALA A 176 2.56 -9.41 8.79
CA ALA A 176 3.17 -8.69 7.67
C ALA A 176 4.22 -7.68 8.14
N LYS A 177 5.35 -7.64 7.44
CA LYS A 177 6.34 -6.57 7.59
C LYS A 177 6.17 -5.57 6.48
N TYR A 178 6.57 -4.34 6.76
CA TYR A 178 6.34 -3.22 5.85
C TYR A 178 7.63 -2.48 5.56
N LYS A 179 7.68 -1.89 4.36
CA LYS A 179 8.67 -0.90 3.97
C LYS A 179 8.00 0.21 3.18
N ILE A 180 8.52 1.42 3.30
CA ILE A 180 8.03 2.59 2.59
C ILE A 180 9.05 2.98 1.54
N LEU A 181 8.54 3.30 0.35
CA LEU A 181 9.27 4.01 -0.69
C LEU A 181 8.62 5.37 -0.91
N VAL A 182 9.43 6.42 -1.06
CA VAL A 182 8.98 7.73 -1.51
C VAL A 182 9.73 8.09 -2.79
N ASP A 183 8.98 8.35 -3.86
CA ASP A 183 9.47 8.85 -5.13
C ASP A 183 9.11 10.34 -5.24
N LYS A 184 10.13 11.21 -5.31
CA LYS A 184 9.96 12.67 -5.31
C LYS A 184 9.53 13.21 -6.68
N SER A 185 9.89 12.51 -7.75
CA SER A 185 9.58 12.86 -9.14
C SER A 185 8.09 12.65 -9.42
N GLN A 186 7.53 11.59 -8.85
CA GLN A 186 6.11 11.28 -8.94
C GLN A 186 5.29 11.85 -7.78
N ASN A 187 5.94 12.29 -6.70
CA ASN A 187 5.27 12.72 -5.46
C ASN A 187 4.32 11.63 -4.92
N VAL A 188 4.82 10.40 -4.86
CA VAL A 188 4.09 9.26 -4.31
C VAL A 188 4.86 8.59 -3.19
N LEU A 189 4.12 8.05 -2.24
CA LEU A 189 4.60 7.15 -1.21
C LEU A 189 3.95 5.78 -1.44
N THR A 190 4.76 4.75 -1.65
CA THR A 190 4.28 3.37 -1.77
C THR A 190 4.60 2.61 -0.50
N LEU A 191 3.57 2.03 0.10
CA LEU A 191 3.69 1.06 1.19
C LEU A 191 3.75 -0.34 0.59
N PHE A 192 4.82 -1.06 0.87
CA PHE A 192 5.02 -2.44 0.45
C PHE A 192 4.99 -3.39 1.65
N SER A 193 4.70 -4.67 1.40
CA SER A 193 5.16 -5.75 2.28
C SER A 193 6.68 -5.97 2.13
N ASP A 194 7.30 -6.74 3.02
CA ASP A 194 8.70 -7.12 2.86
C ASP A 194 8.95 -7.97 1.60
N ASP A 195 7.98 -8.76 1.18
CA ASP A 195 7.95 -9.56 -0.06
C ASP A 195 7.68 -8.74 -1.35
N ASP A 196 7.81 -7.41 -1.30
CA ASP A 196 7.63 -6.49 -2.44
C ASP A 196 6.18 -6.41 -3.00
N ASN A 197 5.18 -6.96 -2.31
CA ASN A 197 3.78 -6.74 -2.68
C ASN A 197 3.36 -5.30 -2.35
N ILE A 198 2.53 -4.71 -3.23
CA ILE A 198 2.05 -3.34 -3.05
C ILE A 198 0.87 -3.40 -2.09
N ILE A 199 1.00 -2.75 -0.94
CA ILE A 199 -0.11 -2.59 -0.02
C ILE A 199 -0.98 -1.41 -0.46
N LYS A 200 -0.37 -0.24 -0.66
CA LYS A 200 -1.07 0.96 -1.14
C LYS A 200 -0.09 2.02 -1.65
N VAL A 201 -0.54 2.80 -2.62
CA VAL A 201 0.15 3.99 -3.12
C VAL A 201 -0.61 5.23 -2.67
N TYR A 202 0.09 6.20 -2.12
CA TYR A 202 -0.46 7.45 -1.61
C TYR A 202 0.14 8.64 -2.36
N PRO A 203 -0.67 9.62 -2.79
CA PRO A 203 -0.15 10.90 -3.23
C PRO A 203 0.43 11.65 -2.02
N VAL A 204 1.60 12.27 -2.20
CA VAL A 204 2.28 13.04 -1.13
C VAL A 204 2.77 14.38 -1.64
N SER A 205 3.16 15.30 -0.76
CA SER A 205 4.00 16.45 -1.13
C SER A 205 5.42 16.23 -0.64
N THR A 206 6.39 16.58 -1.46
CA THR A 206 7.81 16.61 -1.07
C THR A 206 8.35 18.04 -1.05
N GLY A 207 9.60 18.20 -0.62
CA GLY A 207 10.24 19.47 -0.41
C GLY A 207 10.74 20.12 -1.70
N LYS A 208 10.60 21.45 -1.77
CA LYS A 208 11.13 22.25 -2.88
C LYS A 208 12.63 22.09 -3.01
N SER A 209 13.15 22.22 -4.23
CA SER A 209 14.59 22.28 -4.53
C SER A 209 15.39 21.12 -3.93
N GLY A 210 14.79 19.91 -3.88
CA GLY A 210 15.43 18.73 -3.32
C GLY A 210 15.61 18.73 -1.80
N SER A 211 14.86 19.57 -1.07
CA SER A 211 14.98 19.67 0.40
C SER A 211 14.48 18.42 1.14
N THR A 212 13.65 17.58 0.51
CA THR A 212 13.37 16.24 1.01
C THR A 212 14.60 15.35 0.76
N PRO A 213 15.20 14.78 1.81
CA PRO A 213 16.49 14.10 1.72
C PRO A 213 16.34 12.75 1.03
N ILE A 214 17.23 12.45 0.08
CA ILE A 214 17.36 11.12 -0.51
C ILE A 214 18.16 10.22 0.44
N GLY A 215 17.78 8.95 0.51
CA GLY A 215 18.47 7.93 1.29
C GLY A 215 17.51 6.97 1.98
N THR A 216 18.09 6.09 2.80
CA THR A 216 17.35 5.13 3.60
C THR A 216 17.30 5.59 5.05
N PHE A 217 16.10 5.60 5.61
CA PHE A 217 15.77 6.03 6.97
C PHE A 217 14.91 4.97 7.66
N THR A 218 14.62 5.17 8.95
CA THR A 218 13.64 4.37 9.68
C THR A 218 12.61 5.25 10.38
N ILE A 219 11.41 4.74 10.59
CA ILE A 219 10.44 5.39 11.48
C ILE A 219 10.95 5.28 12.92
N VAL A 220 11.20 6.41 13.58
CA VAL A 220 11.77 6.45 14.95
C VAL A 220 10.74 6.79 16.01
N ASN A 221 9.68 7.51 15.66
CA ASN A 221 8.58 7.84 16.56
C ASN A 221 7.30 8.11 15.79
N LYS A 222 6.19 8.12 16.54
CA LYS A 222 4.84 8.34 16.03
C LYS A 222 4.04 9.14 17.06
N MET A 223 3.31 10.17 16.62
CA MET A 223 2.45 10.98 17.49
C MET A 223 1.08 11.19 16.85
N LYS A 224 0.01 11.02 17.64
CA LYS A 224 -1.34 11.48 17.32
C LYS A 224 -1.45 12.93 17.78
N ASP A 225 -2.08 13.77 16.96
CA ASP A 225 -2.35 15.18 17.22
C ASP A 225 -1.06 15.89 17.71
N PRO A 226 -0.01 15.94 16.86
CA PRO A 226 1.32 16.37 17.26
C PRO A 226 1.38 17.88 17.55
N VAL A 227 2.01 18.25 18.65
CA VAL A 227 2.44 19.64 18.89
C VAL A 227 3.60 19.97 17.94
N TRP A 228 3.51 21.10 17.25
CA TRP A 228 4.57 21.56 16.35
C TRP A 228 5.54 22.51 17.04
N TYR A 229 6.76 22.04 17.25
CA TYR A 229 7.87 22.82 17.79
C TYR A 229 8.66 23.46 16.64
N LYS A 230 8.68 24.79 16.57
CA LYS A 230 9.52 25.56 15.64
C LYS A 230 10.42 26.51 16.42
N GLU A 231 11.48 27.01 15.77
CA GLU A 231 12.60 27.73 16.41
C GLU A 231 12.19 28.77 17.46
N ASN A 232 11.07 29.48 17.24
CA ASN A 232 10.59 30.52 18.15
C ASN A 232 9.12 30.34 18.55
N ALA A 233 8.53 29.16 18.40
CA ALA A 233 7.15 28.93 18.83
C ALA A 233 6.82 27.46 19.10
N ILE A 234 5.86 27.27 19.98
CA ILE A 234 5.16 26.01 20.19
C ILE A 234 3.76 26.20 19.65
N VAL A 235 3.39 25.44 18.63
CA VAL A 235 2.06 25.49 18.01
C VAL A 235 1.29 24.25 18.48
N PRO A 236 0.26 24.41 19.33
CA PRO A 236 -0.55 23.29 19.82
C PRO A 236 -1.23 22.49 18.70
N ALA A 237 -1.66 21.28 18.99
CA ALA A 237 -2.27 20.37 18.01
C ALA A 237 -3.57 20.92 17.41
N GLU A 238 -4.38 21.55 18.26
CA GLU A 238 -5.66 22.16 17.95
C GLU A 238 -5.55 23.50 17.22
N SER A 239 -4.34 24.05 17.10
CA SER A 239 -4.13 25.33 16.42
C SER A 239 -4.37 25.18 14.91
N PRO A 240 -5.10 26.10 14.28
CA PRO A 240 -5.26 26.11 12.83
C PRO A 240 -3.93 26.33 12.08
N ASP A 241 -2.91 26.84 12.76
CA ASP A 241 -1.58 27.06 12.20
C ASP A 241 -0.67 25.82 12.29
N ASN A 242 -1.15 24.72 12.87
CA ASN A 242 -0.36 23.51 13.01
C ASN A 242 -0.28 22.73 11.70
N ILE A 243 0.79 22.96 10.95
CA ILE A 243 1.00 22.34 9.64
C ILE A 243 1.17 20.82 9.67
N LEU A 244 1.38 20.22 10.84
CA LEU A 244 1.64 18.78 10.96
C LEU A 244 0.38 17.93 10.74
N GLY A 245 -0.81 18.54 10.81
CA GLY A 245 -2.08 17.83 10.65
C GLY A 245 -2.33 16.83 11.78
N SER A 246 -3.00 15.72 11.46
CA SER A 246 -3.48 14.80 12.50
C SER A 246 -2.43 13.82 13.01
N ARG A 247 -1.41 13.46 12.22
CA ARG A 247 -0.40 12.48 12.61
C ARG A 247 1.00 12.93 12.23
N TRP A 248 1.96 12.53 13.05
CA TRP A 248 3.38 12.64 12.80
C TRP A 248 4.05 11.27 12.85
N LEU A 249 4.89 10.97 11.86
CA LEU A 249 5.77 9.82 11.81
C LEU A 249 7.20 10.31 11.55
N GLY A 250 7.99 10.41 12.61
CA GLY A 250 9.36 10.91 12.52
C GLY A 250 10.27 9.88 11.85
N ILE A 251 11.10 10.32 10.92
CA ILE A 251 12.14 9.49 10.31
C ILE A 251 13.47 9.66 11.06
N SER A 252 14.44 8.77 10.83
CA SER A 252 15.79 8.79 11.43
C SER A 252 16.69 9.93 10.92
N LYS A 253 16.11 11.11 10.73
CA LYS A 253 16.78 12.38 10.44
C LYS A 253 16.10 13.48 11.23
N LYS A 254 16.85 14.11 12.14
CA LYS A 254 16.33 15.14 13.05
C LYS A 254 15.57 16.23 12.28
N GLY A 255 14.34 16.50 12.67
CA GLY A 255 13.48 17.53 12.07
C GLY A 255 12.71 17.08 10.82
N TYR A 256 12.83 15.83 10.39
CA TYR A 256 12.11 15.29 9.23
C TYR A 256 11.13 14.21 9.64
N GLY A 257 10.03 14.13 8.89
CA GLY A 257 9.01 13.11 9.08
C GLY A 257 8.00 13.09 7.94
N ILE A 258 7.11 12.09 8.02
CA ILE A 258 5.88 11.98 7.25
C ILE A 258 4.75 12.48 8.14
N HIS A 259 3.94 13.42 7.66
CA HIS A 259 2.87 13.99 8.46
C HIS A 259 1.66 14.37 7.61
N GLY A 260 0.56 14.75 8.28
CA GLY A 260 -0.64 15.25 7.63
C GLY A 260 -0.47 16.65 7.04
N THR A 261 -1.56 17.37 6.81
CA THR A 261 -1.49 18.76 6.34
C THR A 261 -2.77 19.52 6.69
N ILE A 262 -2.64 20.83 6.87
CA ILE A 262 -3.77 21.78 6.89
C ILE A 262 -4.05 22.37 5.51
N ASP A 263 -3.17 22.12 4.54
CA ASP A 263 -3.32 22.52 3.14
C ASP A 263 -3.40 21.27 2.26
N PRO A 264 -4.59 20.64 2.13
CA PRO A 264 -4.75 19.44 1.33
C PRO A 264 -4.50 19.69 -0.17
N LYS A 265 -4.61 20.94 -0.64
CA LYS A 265 -4.37 21.28 -2.05
C LYS A 265 -2.90 21.20 -2.43
N SER A 266 -1.98 21.16 -1.45
CA SER A 266 -0.55 21.01 -1.73
C SER A 266 -0.15 19.56 -2.07
N VAL A 267 -0.98 18.57 -1.71
CA VAL A 267 -0.68 17.15 -1.93
C VAL A 267 -0.51 16.86 -3.42
N GLY A 268 0.54 16.14 -3.80
CA GLY A 268 0.94 15.90 -5.19
C GLY A 268 1.96 16.92 -5.75
N THR A 269 2.44 17.86 -4.94
CA THR A 269 3.38 18.92 -5.38
C THR A 269 4.67 18.96 -4.57
N GLN A 270 5.75 19.48 -5.16
CA GLN A 270 6.98 19.80 -4.43
C GLN A 270 6.84 21.18 -3.77
N ALA A 271 6.25 21.22 -2.57
CA ALA A 271 5.87 22.46 -1.90
C ALA A 271 6.48 22.66 -0.50
N THR A 272 7.02 21.61 0.12
CA THR A 272 7.38 21.64 1.55
C THR A 272 8.79 22.18 1.78
N GLN A 273 9.19 22.32 3.06
CA GLN A 273 10.57 22.62 3.47
C GLN A 273 11.43 21.35 3.66
N GLY A 274 10.91 20.17 3.30
CA GLY A 274 11.65 18.91 3.32
C GLY A 274 10.90 17.73 3.94
N CYS A 275 9.88 17.96 4.75
CA CYS A 275 8.99 16.88 5.24
C CYS A 275 8.08 16.34 4.13
N ILE A 276 7.61 15.12 4.30
CA ILE A 276 6.63 14.48 3.40
C ILE A 276 5.24 14.76 3.96
N ARG A 277 4.38 15.42 3.18
CA ARG A 277 2.98 15.69 3.58
C ARG A 277 2.02 14.73 2.90
N MET A 278 0.99 14.32 3.62
CA MET A 278 -0.09 13.47 3.13
C MET A 278 -1.44 14.11 3.45
N TYR A 279 -2.51 13.64 2.81
CA TYR A 279 -3.85 13.87 3.33
C TYR A 279 -3.98 13.31 4.75
N ASN A 280 -4.78 13.97 5.60
CA ASN A 280 -4.95 13.53 7.00
C ASN A 280 -5.52 12.11 7.08
N SER A 281 -6.46 11.74 6.20
CA SER A 281 -6.98 10.37 6.10
C SER A 281 -5.89 9.35 5.83
N ASP A 282 -4.97 9.67 4.91
CA ASP A 282 -3.96 8.74 4.44
C ASP A 282 -2.85 8.54 5.48
N VAL A 283 -2.44 9.62 6.16
CA VAL A 283 -1.46 9.51 7.26
C VAL A 283 -2.05 8.80 8.48
N GLU A 284 -3.36 8.92 8.74
CA GLU A 284 -4.05 8.18 9.81
C GLU A 284 -4.11 6.68 9.53
N GLU A 285 -4.40 6.32 8.30
CA GLU A 285 -4.36 4.95 7.82
C GLU A 285 -2.94 4.37 7.90
N LEU A 286 -1.95 5.06 7.32
CA LEU A 286 -0.55 4.66 7.37
C LEU A 286 -0.06 4.52 8.82
N PHE A 287 -0.40 5.48 9.68
CA PHE A 287 -0.12 5.44 11.11
C PHE A 287 -0.72 4.21 11.77
N THR A 288 -1.94 3.82 11.41
CA THR A 288 -2.57 2.62 11.98
C THR A 288 -1.82 1.36 11.55
N ILE A 289 -1.40 1.27 10.28
CA ILE A 289 -0.79 0.07 9.71
C ILE A 289 0.64 -0.15 10.22
N ILE A 290 1.51 0.87 10.15
CA ILE A 290 2.96 0.63 10.28
C ILE A 290 3.47 0.73 11.73
N PRO A 291 4.31 -0.20 12.21
CA PRO A 291 5.00 -0.06 13.47
C PRO A 291 6.20 0.91 13.39
N VAL A 292 6.73 1.31 14.54
CA VAL A 292 8.04 2.00 14.62
C VAL A 292 9.14 1.02 14.21
N GLY A 293 10.18 1.53 13.54
CA GLY A 293 11.36 0.77 13.13
C GLY A 293 11.34 0.31 11.68
N ILE A 294 10.23 0.48 10.94
CA ILE A 294 10.20 0.12 9.52
C ILE A 294 11.10 1.04 8.68
N GLU A 295 11.60 0.50 7.58
CA GLU A 295 12.44 1.23 6.62
C GLU A 295 11.60 2.23 5.80
N VAL A 296 12.19 3.39 5.56
CA VAL A 296 11.70 4.43 4.64
C VAL A 296 12.82 4.77 3.67
N THR A 297 12.69 4.36 2.42
CA THR A 297 13.62 4.74 1.35
C THR A 297 13.05 5.90 0.56
N ILE A 298 13.81 6.99 0.44
CA ILE A 298 13.44 8.17 -0.33
C ILE A 298 14.39 8.26 -1.52
N MET A 299 13.84 8.29 -2.72
CA MET A 299 14.56 8.43 -3.98
C MET A 299 14.12 9.69 -4.74
N GLU A 300 14.87 10.04 -5.78
CA GLU A 300 14.42 11.07 -6.73
C GLU A 300 13.22 10.56 -7.51
#